data_AF-W6NHL3-F1
#
_entry.id   AF-W6NHL3-F1
#
_cell.length_a   1.000
_cell.length_b   1.000
_cell.length_c   1.000
_cell.angle_alpha   90.00
_cell.angle_beta   90.00
_cell.angle_gamma   90.00
#
_symmetry.space_group_name_H-M   'P 1'
#
loop_
_entity.id
_entity.type
_entity.pdbx_description
1 polymer ?
#
loop_
_entity_poly.entity_id
_entity_poly.type
_entity_poly.pdbx_seq_one_letter_code
_entity_poly.pdbx_strand_id
1 'polypeptide(L)'
;RNECIYCEKTFGDRNVLMDHMRKRNHREVNPKNHYYDKFYIINYLELGKRWLDVLAEDFEDTMPTFLDSDEEEEDNSWCEWQEDNVDADETRVVCLLCHESDDTAEGLLAHMKEKHEFDLIKLIDQNRLDVYQRMKLINYIRKQNFHAVCFVCQRNDLGNTQELAKHLQEHEKPIESLPDKSLWDTEEFLVPIFGNDNLLWRLESLLESRDGASDTEERTRRESEKVYASFVAESRKNTVDGVIAEDLPDLHELKEDDLDELM
;
A
#
# COMPACT_ATOMS: atom_id res chain seq x y z
N ARG A 1 -13.87 -32.05 14.18
CA ARG A 1 -14.85 -32.25 15.27
C ARG A 1 -15.85 -31.11 15.16
N ASN A 2 -17.15 -31.39 15.26
CA ASN A 2 -18.18 -30.35 15.17
C ASN A 2 -18.33 -29.70 16.55
N GLU A 3 -17.43 -28.77 16.87
CA GLU A 3 -17.33 -28.13 18.18
C GLU A 3 -17.64 -26.63 18.07
N CYS A 4 -18.43 -26.09 19.00
CA CYS A 4 -18.75 -24.67 19.02
C CYS A 4 -17.57 -23.87 19.58
N ILE A 5 -17.13 -22.87 18.82
CA ILE A 5 -15.95 -22.05 19.11
C ILE A 5 -16.14 -21.15 20.35
N TYR A 6 -17.41 -20.85 20.71
CA TYR A 6 -17.74 -20.05 21.89
C TYR A 6 -17.96 -20.86 23.17
N CYS A 7 -18.68 -21.99 23.07
CA CYS A 7 -19.10 -22.75 24.26
C CYS A 7 -18.48 -24.15 24.38
N GLU A 8 -17.62 -24.53 23.44
CA GLU A 8 -16.82 -25.78 23.44
C GLU A 8 -17.66 -27.06 23.52
N LYS A 9 -18.95 -26.96 23.16
CA LYS A 9 -19.84 -28.13 23.06
C LYS A 9 -19.62 -28.84 21.74
N THR A 10 -19.50 -30.16 21.81
CA THR A 10 -19.39 -31.03 20.64
C THR A 10 -20.77 -31.52 20.20
N PHE A 11 -21.01 -31.48 18.90
CA PHE A 11 -22.25 -31.91 18.26
C PHE A 11 -21.97 -33.11 17.34
N GLY A 12 -23.00 -33.92 17.10
CA GLY A 12 -22.93 -35.04 16.15
C GLY A 12 -22.74 -34.53 14.73
N ASP A 13 -23.57 -33.58 14.30
CA ASP A 13 -23.64 -33.10 12.92
C ASP A 13 -23.32 -31.61 12.79
N ARG A 14 -22.74 -31.23 11.64
CA ARG A 14 -22.41 -29.83 11.29
C ARG A 14 -23.66 -28.94 11.31
N ASN A 15 -24.79 -29.44 10.82
CA ASN A 15 -26.04 -28.67 10.78
C ASN A 15 -26.55 -28.34 12.19
N VAL A 16 -26.44 -29.28 13.13
CA VAL A 16 -26.82 -29.08 14.54
C VAL A 16 -25.90 -28.05 15.22
N LEU A 17 -24.60 -28.06 14.89
CA LEU A 17 -23.66 -27.04 15.34
C LEU A 17 -24.02 -25.65 14.81
N MET A 18 -24.30 -25.51 13.51
CA MET A 18 -24.68 -24.22 12.91
C MET A 18 -25.99 -23.69 13.47
N ASP A 19 -26.99 -24.56 13.66
CA ASP A 19 -28.25 -24.23 14.32
C ASP A 19 -28.03 -23.79 15.78
N HIS A 20 -27.11 -24.46 16.47
CA HIS A 20 -26.74 -24.07 17.83
C HIS A 20 -26.08 -22.70 17.86
N MET A 21 -25.11 -22.43 16.98
CA MET A 21 -24.42 -21.14 16.89
C MET A 21 -25.38 -20.01 16.55
N ARG A 22 -26.30 -20.23 15.60
CA ARG A 22 -27.34 -19.27 15.21
C ARG A 22 -28.33 -19.00 16.35
N LYS A 23 -28.93 -20.05 16.94
CA LYS A 23 -29.97 -19.91 17.99
C LYS A 23 -29.45 -19.36 19.31
N ARG A 24 -28.17 -19.58 19.63
CA ARG A 24 -27.52 -19.09 20.86
C ARG A 24 -26.70 -17.82 20.64
N ASN A 25 -26.69 -17.29 19.41
CA ASN A 25 -25.89 -16.15 19.00
C ASN A 25 -24.38 -16.29 19.36
N HIS A 26 -23.84 -17.50 19.23
CA HIS A 26 -22.41 -17.76 19.46
C HIS A 26 -21.60 -17.38 18.22
N ARG A 27 -21.50 -16.07 17.96
CA ARG A 27 -20.74 -15.51 16.82
C ARG A 27 -19.27 -15.27 17.16
N GLU A 28 -18.97 -15.11 18.44
CA GLU A 28 -17.62 -14.82 18.93
C GLU A 28 -16.83 -16.09 19.28
N VAL A 29 -15.51 -15.93 19.36
CA VAL A 29 -14.61 -16.94 19.92
C VAL A 29 -14.68 -16.89 21.45
N ASN A 30 -14.61 -18.03 22.13
CA ASN A 30 -14.63 -18.07 23.59
C ASN A 30 -13.53 -17.17 24.20
N PRO A 31 -13.88 -16.05 24.88
CA PRO A 31 -12.87 -15.13 25.41
C PRO A 31 -12.04 -15.72 26.55
N LYS A 32 -12.53 -16.80 27.18
CA LYS A 32 -11.86 -17.49 28.27
C LYS A 32 -10.89 -18.57 27.79
N ASN A 33 -10.90 -18.90 26.50
CA ASN A 33 -10.05 -19.95 25.97
C ASN A 33 -8.72 -19.40 25.42
N HIS A 34 -7.66 -19.64 26.19
CA HIS A 34 -6.29 -19.21 25.88
C HIS A 34 -5.70 -19.82 24.59
N TYR A 35 -6.30 -20.89 24.06
CA TYR A 35 -5.84 -21.45 22.79
C TYR A 35 -5.96 -20.44 21.64
N TYR A 36 -6.96 -19.55 21.71
CA TYR A 36 -7.23 -18.58 20.67
C TYR A 36 -6.44 -17.27 20.83
N ASP A 37 -5.83 -17.02 21.99
CA ASP A 37 -5.03 -15.83 22.26
C ASP A 37 -3.90 -15.67 21.21
N LYS A 38 -3.32 -16.76 20.70
CA LYS A 38 -2.27 -16.71 19.66
C LYS A 38 -2.69 -16.04 18.34
N PHE A 39 -3.99 -15.92 18.06
CA PHE A 39 -4.53 -15.34 16.84
C PHE A 39 -4.87 -13.85 16.96
N TYR A 40 -4.82 -13.28 18.17
CA TYR A 40 -5.06 -11.85 18.38
C TYR A 40 -3.73 -11.10 18.33
N ILE A 41 -3.58 -10.23 17.33
CA ILE A 41 -2.39 -9.38 17.14
C ILE A 41 -2.11 -8.52 18.39
N ILE A 42 -3.18 -8.11 19.09
CA ILE A 42 -3.14 -7.30 20.32
C ILE A 42 -2.25 -7.95 21.40
N ASN A 43 -2.23 -9.29 21.51
CA ASN A 43 -1.38 -10.01 22.47
C ASN A 43 0.13 -9.85 22.23
N TYR A 44 0.54 -9.40 21.04
CA TYR A 44 1.94 -9.23 20.68
C TYR A 44 2.39 -7.77 20.75
N LEU A 45 1.46 -6.83 21.01
CA LEU A 45 1.75 -5.42 21.19
C LEU A 45 2.32 -5.15 22.59
N GLU A 46 1.77 -5.80 23.61
CA GLU A 46 2.22 -5.67 25.00
C GLU A 46 2.65 -7.02 25.59
N LEU A 47 3.96 -7.23 25.68
CA LEU A 47 4.55 -8.46 26.21
C LEU A 47 4.10 -8.71 27.66
N GLY A 48 3.31 -9.76 27.87
CA GLY A 48 2.87 -10.21 29.19
C GLY A 48 1.44 -9.84 29.58
N LYS A 49 0.70 -9.15 28.70
CA LYS A 49 -0.73 -8.87 28.87
C LYS A 49 -1.55 -9.64 27.84
N ARG A 50 -2.81 -9.96 28.19
CA ARG A 50 -3.74 -10.61 27.26
C ARG A 50 -4.58 -9.57 26.54
N TRP A 51 -5.16 -9.94 25.42
CA TRP A 51 -5.95 -9.06 24.58
C TRP A 51 -7.17 -8.52 25.33
N LEU A 52 -7.74 -9.30 26.24
CA LEU A 52 -8.79 -8.84 27.15
C LEU A 52 -8.29 -7.80 28.17
N ASP A 53 -7.05 -7.94 28.63
CA ASP A 53 -6.44 -7.02 29.60
C ASP A 53 -6.05 -5.71 28.90
N VAL A 54 -5.47 -5.79 27.70
CA VAL A 54 -5.16 -4.63 26.84
C VAL A 54 -6.45 -3.89 26.43
N LEU A 55 -7.51 -4.62 26.07
CA LEU A 55 -8.80 -4.02 25.73
C LEU A 55 -9.44 -3.30 26.92
N ALA A 56 -9.29 -3.85 28.14
CA ALA A 56 -9.81 -3.25 29.36
C ALA A 56 -9.02 -2.01 29.82
N GLU A 57 -7.74 -1.91 29.47
CA GLU A 57 -6.87 -0.79 29.85
C GLU A 57 -6.92 0.38 28.85
N ASP A 58 -6.98 0.10 27.55
CA ASP A 58 -6.78 1.12 26.50
C ASP A 58 -8.04 1.50 25.68
N PHE A 59 -9.11 0.70 25.70
CA PHE A 59 -10.20 0.79 24.70
C PHE A 59 -11.63 0.84 25.27
N GLU A 60 -11.83 1.29 26.52
CA GLU A 60 -13.18 1.43 27.08
C GLU A 60 -14.03 2.51 26.37
N ASP A 61 -13.40 3.46 25.67
CA ASP A 61 -14.05 4.62 25.03
C ASP A 61 -14.14 4.60 23.48
N THR A 62 -13.48 3.67 22.77
CA THR A 62 -13.33 3.74 21.29
C THR A 62 -13.73 2.50 20.51
N MET A 63 -14.10 1.40 21.16
CA MET A 63 -14.76 0.31 20.46
C MET A 63 -16.27 0.55 20.49
N PRO A 64 -16.94 0.75 19.34
CA PRO A 64 -18.38 0.57 19.30
C PRO A 64 -18.61 -0.84 19.83
N THR A 65 -19.19 -0.95 21.02
CA THR A 65 -19.88 -2.18 21.40
C THR A 65 -20.66 -2.59 20.16
N PHE A 66 -20.46 -3.81 19.66
CA PHE A 66 -21.31 -4.44 18.66
C PHE A 66 -22.72 -4.62 19.25
N LEU A 67 -23.34 -3.51 19.66
CA LEU A 67 -24.75 -3.38 19.99
C LEU A 67 -25.44 -3.71 18.68
N ASP A 68 -26.05 -4.90 18.68
CA ASP A 68 -26.93 -5.40 17.64
C ASP A 68 -27.69 -4.24 16.99
N SER A 69 -27.27 -3.87 15.79
CA SER A 69 -28.13 -3.13 14.88
C SER A 69 -29.17 -4.14 14.40
N ASP A 70 -30.31 -4.18 15.08
CA ASP A 70 -31.51 -4.96 14.71
C ASP A 70 -32.17 -4.44 13.40
N GLU A 71 -31.41 -3.79 12.51
CA GLU A 71 -31.84 -3.29 11.20
C GLU A 71 -30.94 -3.85 10.10
N GLU A 72 -31.07 -5.15 9.79
CA GLU A 72 -30.58 -5.71 8.53
C GLU A 72 -31.66 -5.59 7.44
N GLU A 73 -31.91 -4.34 7.00
CA GLU A 73 -32.23 -4.03 5.60
C GLU A 73 -31.23 -2.95 5.13
N GLU A 74 -29.93 -3.24 5.22
CA GLU A 74 -28.93 -2.45 4.53
C GLU A 74 -28.32 -3.27 3.41
N ASP A 75 -28.72 -2.85 2.22
CA ASP A 75 -28.30 -3.17 0.88
C ASP A 75 -26.88 -3.74 0.76
N ASN A 76 -26.67 -4.60 -0.24
CA ASN A 76 -25.35 -5.09 -0.67
C ASN A 76 -24.51 -3.97 -1.32
N SER A 77 -24.52 -2.78 -0.74
CA SER A 77 -23.58 -1.71 -1.03
C SER A 77 -22.27 -2.08 -0.37
N TRP A 78 -21.46 -2.84 -1.10
CA TRP A 78 -20.02 -2.81 -0.91
C TRP A 78 -19.64 -1.33 -0.74
N CYS A 79 -19.21 -0.94 0.47
CA CYS A 79 -18.71 0.40 0.68
C CYS A 79 -17.47 0.53 -0.21
N GLU A 80 -17.64 1.23 -1.33
CA GLU A 80 -16.53 1.73 -2.14
C GLU A 80 -15.58 2.39 -1.15
N TRP A 81 -14.34 1.91 -1.09
CA TRP A 81 -13.33 2.46 -0.18
C TRP A 81 -13.30 3.96 -0.45
N GLN A 82 -13.77 4.74 0.53
CA GLN A 82 -13.73 6.19 0.43
C GLN A 82 -12.26 6.59 0.51
N GLU A 83 -11.62 6.77 -0.65
CA GLU A 83 -10.29 7.36 -0.79
C GLU A 83 -10.24 8.76 -0.15
N ASP A 84 -11.38 9.36 0.16
CA ASP A 84 -11.54 10.67 0.80
C ASP A 84 -11.35 10.65 2.34
N ASN A 85 -11.11 9.48 2.97
CA ASN A 85 -10.83 9.40 4.40
C ASN A 85 -9.34 9.59 4.76
N VAL A 86 -8.47 9.89 3.80
CA VAL A 86 -7.15 10.47 4.10
C VAL A 86 -7.31 11.97 4.23
N ASP A 87 -7.07 12.49 5.44
CA ASP A 87 -7.06 13.92 5.71
C ASP A 87 -6.20 14.62 4.65
N ALA A 88 -6.70 15.70 4.04
CA ALA A 88 -5.99 16.43 2.97
C ALA A 88 -4.57 16.86 3.39
N ASP A 89 -4.34 17.05 4.69
CA ASP A 89 -3.04 17.35 5.29
C ASP A 89 -2.02 16.18 5.21
N GLU A 90 -2.48 14.93 5.09
CA GLU A 90 -1.61 13.74 5.00
C GLU A 90 -1.01 13.52 3.61
N THR A 91 -1.49 14.22 2.58
CA THR A 91 -1.04 14.02 1.18
C THR A 91 -0.10 15.09 0.65
N ARG A 92 0.33 16.03 1.51
CA ARG A 92 1.24 17.14 1.15
C ARG A 92 2.62 16.63 0.76
N VAL A 93 3.23 17.24 -0.25
CA VAL A 93 4.60 16.96 -0.68
C VAL A 93 5.57 17.95 -0.05
N VAL A 94 6.68 17.46 0.50
CA VAL A 94 7.67 18.30 1.22
C VAL A 94 8.87 18.60 0.32
N CYS A 95 9.38 19.83 0.35
CA CYS A 95 10.55 20.23 -0.43
C CYS A 95 11.80 19.42 -0.07
N LEU A 96 12.64 19.11 -1.06
CA LEU A 96 13.91 18.42 -0.83
C LEU A 96 14.96 19.32 -0.16
N LEU A 97 14.86 20.64 -0.23
CA LEU A 97 15.94 21.56 0.17
C LEU A 97 15.57 22.45 1.36
N CYS A 98 14.28 22.51 1.74
CA CYS A 98 13.82 23.29 2.88
C CYS A 98 12.57 22.69 3.54
N HIS A 99 12.01 23.39 4.53
CA HIS A 99 10.84 22.95 5.31
C HIS A 99 9.47 23.30 4.69
N GLU A 100 9.44 23.83 3.46
CA GLU A 100 8.18 24.15 2.78
C GLU A 100 7.52 22.89 2.21
N SER A 101 6.19 22.90 2.17
CA SER A 101 5.36 21.80 1.64
C SER A 101 4.25 22.35 0.78
N ASP A 102 3.89 21.62 -0.26
CA ASP A 102 2.82 21.96 -1.21
C ASP A 102 1.79 20.83 -1.27
N ASP A 103 0.61 21.12 -1.78
CA ASP A 103 -0.46 20.12 -1.99
C ASP A 103 -0.25 19.39 -3.33
N THR A 104 0.49 20.01 -4.26
CA THR A 104 0.71 19.50 -5.61
C THR A 104 2.19 19.28 -5.90
N ALA A 105 2.51 18.27 -6.73
CA ALA A 105 3.88 18.02 -7.17
C ALA A 105 4.41 19.16 -8.04
N GLU A 106 3.55 19.67 -8.92
CA GLU A 106 3.81 20.81 -9.80
C GLU A 106 4.18 22.05 -8.99
N GLY A 107 3.39 22.36 -7.95
CA GLY A 107 3.65 23.48 -7.05
C GLY A 107 5.00 23.32 -6.34
N LEU A 108 5.30 22.13 -5.84
CA LEU A 108 6.58 21.87 -5.19
C LEU A 108 7.77 21.97 -6.16
N LEU A 109 7.63 21.44 -7.37
CA LEU A 109 8.67 21.51 -8.41
C LEU A 109 8.90 22.97 -8.85
N ALA A 110 7.84 23.77 -8.95
CA ALA A 110 7.94 25.21 -9.19
C ALA A 110 8.66 25.93 -8.05
N HIS A 111 8.30 25.63 -6.80
CA HIS A 111 8.99 26.14 -5.60
C HIS A 111 10.50 25.81 -5.63
N MET A 112 10.85 24.55 -5.92
CA MET A 112 12.25 24.11 -6.02
C MET A 112 13.02 24.84 -7.12
N LYS A 113 12.35 25.10 -8.25
CA LYS A 113 12.94 25.84 -9.37
C LYS A 113 13.11 27.33 -9.09
N GLU A 114 12.12 27.99 -8.50
CA GLU A 114 12.13 29.44 -8.28
C GLU A 114 12.99 29.83 -7.06
N LYS A 115 12.81 29.17 -5.93
CA LYS A 115 13.49 29.52 -4.68
C LYS A 115 14.92 28.98 -4.64
N HIS A 116 15.09 27.73 -5.05
CA HIS A 116 16.35 27.01 -4.93
C HIS A 116 17.15 26.89 -6.23
N GLU A 117 16.61 27.35 -7.37
CA GLU A 117 17.21 27.13 -8.71
C GLU A 117 17.61 25.66 -8.94
N PHE A 118 16.77 24.76 -8.44
CA PHE A 118 16.94 23.33 -8.55
C PHE A 118 15.83 22.75 -9.43
N ASP A 119 16.17 22.48 -10.69
CA ASP A 119 15.25 21.89 -11.67
C ASP A 119 15.42 20.36 -11.69
N LEU A 120 14.70 19.68 -10.79
CA LEU A 120 14.76 18.22 -10.65
C LEU A 120 14.38 17.50 -11.94
N ILE A 121 13.34 17.98 -12.64
CA ILE A 121 12.86 17.38 -13.90
C ILE A 121 13.95 17.45 -14.98
N LYS A 122 14.57 18.62 -15.13
CA LYS A 122 15.69 18.80 -16.08
C LYS A 122 16.85 17.84 -15.77
N LEU A 123 17.20 17.64 -14.50
CA LEU A 123 18.28 16.73 -14.10
C LEU A 123 17.92 15.25 -14.35
N ILE A 124 16.67 14.87 -14.11
CA ILE A 124 16.15 13.52 -14.44
C ILE A 124 16.27 13.27 -15.95
N ASP A 125 15.82 14.22 -16.77
CA ASP A 125 15.84 14.10 -18.23
C ASP A 125 17.27 14.07 -18.79
N GLN A 126 18.17 14.92 -18.27
CA GLN A 126 19.57 14.96 -18.68
C GLN A 126 20.33 13.67 -18.35
N ASN A 127 20.07 13.10 -17.18
CA ASN A 127 20.75 11.90 -16.71
C ASN A 127 20.04 10.60 -17.13
N ARG A 128 18.86 10.72 -17.78
CA ARG A 128 17.99 9.61 -18.22
C ARG A 128 17.74 8.61 -17.10
N LEU A 129 17.27 9.10 -15.96
CA LEU A 129 17.04 8.27 -14.78
C LEU A 129 15.78 7.41 -14.96
N ASP A 130 15.90 6.12 -14.64
CA ASP A 130 14.76 5.22 -14.53
C ASP A 130 13.97 5.45 -13.22
N VAL A 131 12.80 4.81 -13.09
CA VAL A 131 11.91 4.97 -11.92
C VAL A 131 12.64 4.68 -10.60
N TYR A 132 13.41 3.59 -10.53
CA TYR A 132 14.12 3.21 -9.31
C TYR A 132 15.27 4.16 -9.00
N GLN A 133 15.99 4.63 -10.02
CA GLN A 133 17.05 5.61 -9.89
C GLN A 133 16.52 6.95 -9.39
N ARG A 134 15.34 7.39 -9.86
CA ARG A 134 14.66 8.58 -9.34
C ARG A 134 14.32 8.41 -7.85
N MET A 135 13.75 7.26 -7.47
CA MET A 135 13.41 6.96 -6.08
C MET A 135 14.66 6.94 -5.18
N LYS A 136 15.72 6.25 -5.60
CA LYS A 136 17.00 6.20 -4.88
C LYS A 136 17.62 7.58 -4.72
N LEU A 137 17.61 8.40 -5.77
CA LEU A 137 18.15 9.76 -5.73
C LEU A 137 17.41 10.62 -4.70
N ILE A 138 16.08 10.58 -4.70
CA ILE A 138 15.26 11.34 -3.76
C ILE A 138 15.54 10.87 -2.32
N ASN A 139 15.50 9.57 -2.06
CA ASN A 139 15.80 9.00 -0.75
C ASN A 139 17.23 9.34 -0.28
N TYR A 140 18.18 9.33 -1.20
CA TYR A 140 19.54 9.76 -0.93
C TYR A 140 19.60 11.22 -0.49
N ILE A 141 19.01 12.15 -1.24
CA ILE A 141 18.99 13.58 -0.89
C ILE A 141 18.35 13.77 0.49
N ARG A 142 17.21 13.12 0.73
CA ARG A 142 16.54 13.12 2.04
C ARG A 142 17.47 12.64 3.15
N LYS A 143 18.20 11.54 2.94
CA LYS A 143 19.13 10.95 3.94
C LYS A 143 20.32 11.87 4.22
N GLN A 144 20.88 12.47 3.18
CA GLN A 144 21.97 13.44 3.36
C GLN A 144 21.49 14.66 4.17
N ASN A 145 20.29 15.17 3.88
CA ASN A 145 19.73 16.29 4.62
C ASN A 145 19.42 15.97 6.08
N PHE A 146 18.96 14.76 6.37
CA PHE A 146 18.76 14.29 7.74
C PHE A 146 20.07 14.25 8.54
N HIS A 147 21.17 13.83 7.90
CA HIS A 147 22.50 13.81 8.52
C HIS A 147 23.26 15.14 8.44
N ALA A 148 22.62 16.20 7.94
CA ALA A 148 23.24 17.51 7.70
C ALA A 148 24.51 17.43 6.81
N VAL A 149 24.50 16.53 5.83
CA VAL A 149 25.57 16.39 4.82
C VAL A 149 25.10 17.02 3.51
N CYS A 150 25.96 17.80 2.87
CA CYS A 150 25.65 18.34 1.55
C CYS A 150 25.70 17.24 0.49
N PHE A 151 24.58 16.96 -0.17
CA PHE A 151 24.50 15.91 -1.18
C PHE A 151 25.29 16.23 -2.46
N VAL A 152 25.62 17.51 -2.71
CA VAL A 152 26.41 17.96 -3.87
C VAL A 152 27.90 17.86 -3.59
N CYS A 153 28.41 18.58 -2.58
CA CYS A 153 29.84 18.64 -2.28
C CYS A 153 30.35 17.67 -1.20
N GLN A 154 29.47 16.83 -0.63
CA GLN A 154 29.78 15.82 0.39
C GLN A 154 30.32 16.39 1.71
N ARG A 155 30.12 17.68 1.94
CA ARG A 155 30.59 18.35 3.16
C ARG A 155 29.71 17.95 4.35
N ASN A 156 30.33 17.48 5.43
CA ASN A 156 29.67 16.93 6.63
C ASN A 156 29.98 17.70 7.92
N ASP A 157 30.58 18.89 7.82
CA ASP A 157 30.89 19.79 8.93
C ASP A 157 29.80 20.87 9.13
N LEU A 158 28.66 20.71 8.45
CA LEU A 158 27.49 21.56 8.56
C LEU A 158 26.70 21.05 9.78
N GLY A 159 26.79 21.74 10.91
CA GLY A 159 26.42 21.16 12.20
C GLY A 159 24.93 20.84 12.33
N ASN A 160 24.07 21.54 11.60
CA ASN A 160 22.62 21.36 11.65
C ASN A 160 21.96 21.53 10.26
N THR A 161 20.71 21.07 10.13
CA THR A 161 19.93 21.13 8.89
C THR A 161 19.69 22.58 8.41
N GLN A 162 19.66 23.57 9.30
CA GLN A 162 19.49 24.97 8.91
C GLN A 162 20.76 25.56 8.28
N GLU A 163 21.93 25.19 8.79
CA GLU A 163 23.24 25.53 8.22
C GLU A 163 23.44 24.85 6.89
N LEU A 164 23.00 23.58 6.76
CA LEU A 164 22.97 22.90 5.47
C LEU A 164 22.06 23.63 4.47
N ALA A 165 20.84 24.01 4.87
CA ALA A 165 19.93 24.75 3.99
C ALA A 165 20.53 26.10 3.55
N LYS A 166 21.22 26.82 4.45
CA LYS A 166 21.97 28.04 4.09
C LYS A 166 23.11 27.74 3.13
N HIS A 167 23.89 26.70 3.39
CA HIS A 167 24.99 26.28 2.53
C HIS A 167 24.50 25.95 1.11
N LEU A 168 23.41 25.19 0.98
CA LEU A 168 22.80 24.89 -0.32
C LEU A 168 22.31 26.16 -1.04
N GLN A 169 21.76 27.13 -0.29
CA GLN A 169 21.25 28.38 -0.86
C GLN A 169 22.36 29.35 -1.29
N GLU A 170 23.50 29.37 -0.59
CA GLU A 170 24.58 30.36 -0.79
C GLU A 170 25.72 29.86 -1.68
N HIS A 171 26.04 28.56 -1.63
CA HIS A 171 27.25 28.00 -2.27
C HIS A 171 26.97 27.06 -3.44
N GLU A 172 25.89 26.28 -3.37
CA GLU A 172 25.58 25.25 -4.37
C GLU A 172 24.50 25.69 -5.37
N LYS A 173 23.98 26.92 -5.22
CA LYS A 173 22.95 27.49 -6.09
C LYS A 173 23.59 28.20 -7.31
N PRO A 174 23.22 27.87 -8.56
CA PRO A 174 22.26 26.85 -9.00
C PRO A 174 22.86 25.43 -8.99
N ILE A 175 22.02 24.46 -8.66
CA ILE A 175 22.43 23.04 -8.65
C ILE A 175 22.30 22.51 -10.08
N GLU A 176 23.41 22.51 -10.82
CA GLU A 176 23.42 22.12 -12.24
C GLU A 176 23.76 20.65 -12.50
N SER A 177 24.31 19.94 -11.51
CA SER A 177 24.75 18.56 -11.69
C SER A 177 24.45 17.70 -10.48
N LEU A 178 24.11 16.44 -10.74
CA LEU A 178 23.90 15.43 -9.70
C LEU A 178 25.25 14.84 -9.23
N PRO A 179 25.34 14.41 -7.97
CA PRO A 179 26.50 13.67 -7.47
C PRO A 179 26.68 12.35 -8.22
N ASP A 180 27.89 11.78 -8.13
CA ASP A 180 28.24 10.53 -8.80
C ASP A 180 27.26 9.41 -8.44
N LYS A 181 26.85 8.62 -9.45
CA LYS A 181 25.87 7.54 -9.30
C LYS A 181 26.30 6.52 -8.25
N SER A 182 27.60 6.31 -8.08
CA SER A 182 28.14 5.39 -7.07
C SER A 182 27.74 5.73 -5.62
N LEU A 183 27.40 7.00 -5.35
CA LEU A 183 27.04 7.47 -4.01
C LEU A 183 25.59 7.17 -3.63
N TRP A 184 24.69 7.09 -4.62
CA TRP A 184 23.24 7.05 -4.39
C TRP A 184 22.52 5.91 -5.11
N ASP A 185 23.08 5.32 -6.18
CA ASP A 185 22.49 4.19 -6.88
C ASP A 185 22.82 2.85 -6.18
N THR A 186 22.58 2.80 -4.88
CA THR A 186 22.75 1.59 -4.06
C THR A 186 21.40 1.07 -3.57
N GLU A 187 21.34 -0.21 -3.22
CA GLU A 187 20.10 -0.84 -2.73
C GLU A 187 19.63 -0.25 -1.40
N GLU A 188 20.53 0.34 -0.60
CA GLU A 188 20.17 1.00 0.65
C GLU A 188 19.16 2.14 0.45
N PHE A 189 19.23 2.84 -0.69
CA PHE A 189 18.37 3.99 -0.99
C PHE A 189 17.03 3.59 -1.62
N LEU A 190 16.74 2.30 -1.77
CA LEU A 190 15.40 1.84 -2.13
C LEU A 190 14.41 1.99 -0.97
N VAL A 191 14.91 2.02 0.27
CA VAL A 191 14.09 2.16 1.47
C VAL A 191 13.97 3.63 1.84
N PRO A 192 12.77 4.23 1.81
CA PRO A 192 12.55 5.58 2.29
C PRO A 192 12.93 5.70 3.77
N ILE A 193 13.54 6.83 4.14
CA ILE A 193 13.85 7.14 5.54
C ILE A 193 12.68 7.74 6.33
N PHE A 194 11.68 8.27 5.62
CA PHE A 194 10.45 8.77 6.21
C PHE A 194 9.29 7.91 5.73
N GLY A 195 8.35 7.60 6.62
CA GLY A 195 7.07 7.02 6.21
C GLY A 195 6.27 8.04 5.39
N ASN A 196 5.54 7.56 4.39
CA ASN A 196 4.62 8.37 3.58
C ASN A 196 5.30 9.56 2.86
N ASP A 197 6.46 9.37 2.22
CA ASP A 197 7.02 10.39 1.32
C ASP A 197 6.19 10.50 0.03
N ASN A 198 5.17 11.35 0.10
CA ASN A 198 4.20 11.60 -0.96
C ASN A 198 4.87 12.06 -2.27
N LEU A 199 6.07 12.66 -2.19
CA LEU A 199 6.78 13.17 -3.37
C LEU A 199 7.16 12.05 -4.34
N LEU A 200 7.52 10.87 -3.84
CA LEU A 200 7.98 9.76 -4.68
C LEU A 200 6.91 9.31 -5.68
N TRP A 201 5.69 9.07 -5.20
CA TRP A 201 4.62 8.63 -6.08
C TRP A 201 4.07 9.79 -6.92
N ARG A 202 3.90 10.98 -6.34
CA ARG A 202 3.32 12.12 -7.06
C ARG A 202 4.21 12.54 -8.23
N LEU A 203 5.54 12.47 -8.05
CA LEU A 203 6.49 12.74 -9.12
C LEU A 203 6.37 11.72 -10.25
N GLU A 204 6.24 10.43 -9.92
CA GLU A 204 6.13 9.39 -10.96
C GLU A 204 4.82 9.53 -11.75
N SER A 205 3.68 9.75 -11.08
CA SER A 205 2.40 10.01 -11.77
C SER A 205 2.48 11.25 -12.69
N LEU A 206 3.20 12.29 -12.27
CA LEU A 206 3.43 13.49 -13.09
C LEU A 206 4.31 13.17 -14.31
N LEU A 207 5.34 12.35 -14.17
CA LEU A 207 6.21 11.96 -15.27
C LEU A 207 5.51 11.02 -16.26
N GLU A 208 4.72 10.06 -15.78
CA GLU A 208 3.91 9.15 -16.60
C GLU A 208 2.86 9.91 -17.42
N SER A 209 2.19 10.89 -16.81
CA SER A 209 1.23 11.75 -17.52
C SER A 209 1.92 12.66 -18.55
N ARG A 210 3.13 13.16 -18.25
CA ARG A 210 3.94 13.97 -19.19
C ARG A 210 4.40 13.18 -20.40
N ASP A 211 4.88 11.96 -20.19
CA ASP A 211 5.47 11.11 -21.24
C ASP A 211 4.40 10.40 -22.09
N GLY A 212 3.11 10.69 -21.86
CA GLY A 212 2.00 10.17 -22.67
C GLY A 212 1.83 8.66 -22.50
N ALA A 213 1.73 8.20 -21.24
CA ALA A 213 1.53 6.78 -20.88
C ALA A 213 0.33 6.08 -21.53
N SER A 214 -0.57 6.80 -22.21
CA SER A 214 -1.60 6.18 -23.07
C SER A 214 -0.99 5.21 -24.09
N ASP A 215 0.20 5.49 -24.65
CA ASP A 215 0.76 4.62 -25.70
C ASP A 215 1.58 3.45 -25.13
N THR A 216 2.08 3.53 -23.89
CA THR A 216 2.92 2.49 -23.30
C THR A 216 2.11 1.45 -22.53
N GLU A 217 1.09 1.88 -21.78
CA GLU A 217 0.14 0.97 -21.15
C GLU A 217 -0.73 0.26 -22.21
N GLU A 218 -1.14 0.96 -23.26
CA GLU A 218 -1.89 0.34 -24.33
C GLU A 218 -1.03 -0.58 -25.20
N ARG A 219 0.28 -0.30 -25.35
CA ARG A 219 1.22 -1.22 -26.01
C ARG A 219 1.47 -2.47 -25.19
N THR A 220 1.71 -2.36 -23.89
CA THR A 220 1.89 -3.51 -22.99
C THR A 220 0.60 -4.35 -22.88
N ARG A 221 -0.56 -3.70 -22.81
CA ARG A 221 -1.87 -4.35 -22.90
C ARG A 221 -2.06 -5.11 -24.22
N ARG A 222 -1.82 -4.47 -25.38
CA ARG A 222 -1.89 -5.13 -26.70
C ARG A 222 -0.89 -6.28 -26.84
N GLU A 223 0.28 -6.17 -26.22
CA GLU A 223 1.31 -7.22 -26.22
C GLU A 223 0.88 -8.40 -25.34
N SER A 224 0.30 -8.14 -24.17
CA SER A 224 -0.30 -9.15 -23.29
C SER A 224 -1.51 -9.85 -23.94
N GLU A 225 -2.36 -9.12 -24.67
CA GLU A 225 -3.49 -9.67 -25.42
C GLU A 225 -3.03 -10.60 -26.57
N LYS A 226 -1.94 -10.25 -27.26
CA LYS A 226 -1.32 -11.10 -28.28
C LYS A 226 -0.77 -12.39 -27.67
N VAL A 227 -0.11 -12.30 -26.52
CA VAL A 227 0.42 -13.46 -25.79
C VAL A 227 -0.73 -14.36 -25.34
N TYR A 228 -1.79 -13.79 -24.75
CA TYR A 228 -2.99 -14.54 -24.36
C TYR A 228 -3.66 -15.23 -25.55
N ALA A 229 -3.83 -14.53 -26.67
CA ALA A 229 -4.38 -15.11 -27.90
C ALA A 229 -3.51 -16.25 -28.45
N SER A 230 -2.18 -16.15 -28.32
CA SER A 230 -1.26 -17.23 -28.73
C SER A 230 -1.43 -18.48 -27.87
N PHE A 231 -1.57 -18.33 -26.55
CA PHE A 231 -1.81 -19.45 -25.64
C PHE A 231 -3.19 -20.07 -25.83
N VAL A 232 -4.23 -19.27 -26.10
CA VAL A 232 -5.56 -19.78 -26.44
C VAL A 232 -5.53 -20.57 -27.76
N ALA A 233 -4.79 -20.09 -28.76
CA ALA A 233 -4.65 -20.81 -30.04
C ALA A 233 -3.85 -22.11 -29.91
N GLU A 234 -2.83 -22.13 -29.05
CA GLU A 234 -2.06 -23.34 -28.73
C GLU A 234 -2.89 -24.34 -27.91
N SER A 235 -3.67 -23.85 -26.94
CA SER A 235 -4.63 -24.65 -26.16
C SER A 235 -5.64 -25.33 -27.08
N ARG A 236 -6.28 -24.59 -28.00
CA ARG A 236 -7.24 -25.12 -28.98
C ARG A 236 -6.66 -26.20 -29.90
N LYS A 237 -5.36 -26.13 -30.23
CA LYS A 237 -4.68 -27.16 -31.03
C LYS A 237 -4.39 -28.42 -30.21
N ASN A 238 -4.18 -28.26 -28.91
CA ASN A 238 -3.89 -29.35 -27.98
C ASN A 238 -5.17 -29.97 -27.38
N THR A 239 -6.33 -29.34 -27.55
CA THR A 239 -7.63 -29.89 -27.13
C THR A 239 -7.95 -31.15 -27.95
N VAL A 240 -8.21 -32.25 -27.26
CA VAL A 240 -8.68 -33.50 -27.86
C VAL A 240 -10.19 -33.41 -28.06
N ASP A 241 -10.65 -33.67 -29.27
CA ASP A 241 -12.08 -33.59 -29.63
C ASP A 241 -12.89 -34.56 -28.76
N GLY A 242 -13.88 -34.02 -28.02
CA GLY A 242 -14.69 -34.76 -27.04
C GLY A 242 -14.23 -34.66 -25.58
N VAL A 243 -13.11 -34.00 -25.28
CA VAL A 243 -12.74 -33.63 -23.90
C VAL A 243 -13.23 -32.21 -23.65
N ILE A 244 -14.44 -32.10 -23.09
CA ILE A 244 -14.94 -30.85 -22.54
C ILE A 244 -14.20 -30.67 -21.21
N ALA A 245 -13.35 -29.65 -21.10
CA ALA A 245 -13.04 -29.13 -19.78
C ALA A 245 -14.38 -28.61 -19.27
N GLU A 246 -14.95 -29.27 -18.27
CA GLU A 246 -16.09 -28.72 -17.55
C GLU A 246 -15.60 -27.41 -16.93
N ASP A 247 -15.81 -26.30 -17.63
CA ASP A 247 -15.79 -25.00 -16.99
C ASP A 247 -16.88 -25.09 -15.94
N LEU A 248 -16.47 -25.27 -14.67
CA LEU A 248 -17.40 -25.24 -13.57
C LEU A 248 -18.18 -23.93 -13.71
N PRO A 249 -19.51 -23.97 -13.82
CA PRO A 249 -20.29 -22.74 -13.85
C PRO A 249 -19.95 -21.94 -12.59
N ASP A 250 -19.94 -20.61 -12.73
CA ASP A 250 -19.73 -19.73 -11.58
C ASP A 250 -20.72 -20.12 -10.49
N LEU A 251 -20.24 -20.35 -9.26
CA LEU A 251 -21.05 -20.89 -8.16
C LEU A 251 -22.31 -20.08 -7.85
N HIS A 252 -22.38 -18.84 -8.34
CA HIS A 252 -23.55 -17.95 -8.24
C HIS A 252 -24.65 -18.21 -9.28
N GLU A 253 -24.36 -18.93 -10.37
CA GLU A 253 -25.32 -19.23 -11.44
C GLU A 253 -25.98 -20.61 -11.29
N LEU A 254 -25.47 -21.46 -10.39
CA LEU A 254 -26.03 -22.76 -10.06
C LEU A 254 -27.29 -22.62 -9.20
N LYS A 255 -28.40 -23.24 -9.61
CA LYS A 255 -29.58 -23.37 -8.76
C LYS A 255 -29.36 -24.50 -7.75
N GLU A 256 -30.02 -24.46 -6.60
CA GLU A 256 -29.91 -25.50 -5.57
C GLU A 256 -30.15 -26.92 -6.12
N ASP A 257 -31.02 -27.05 -7.13
CA ASP A 257 -31.32 -28.33 -7.77
C ASP A 257 -30.13 -28.91 -8.57
N ASP A 258 -29.21 -28.06 -9.07
CA ASP A 258 -28.04 -28.48 -9.86
C ASP A 258 -26.88 -28.96 -8.96
N LEU A 259 -26.88 -28.57 -7.68
CA LEU A 259 -25.90 -28.99 -6.66
C LEU A 259 -26.15 -30.41 -6.16
N ASP A 260 -27.39 -30.89 -6.19
CA ASP A 260 -27.77 -32.24 -5.77
C ASP A 260 -27.42 -33.31 -6.82
N GLU A 261 -27.26 -32.94 -8.10
CA GLU A 261 -26.76 -33.85 -9.15
C GLU A 261 -25.21 -33.97 -9.17
N LEU A 262 -24.50 -33.08 -8.46
CA LEU A 262 -23.03 -33.05 -8.38
C LEU A 262 -22.46 -33.77 -7.13
N MET A 263 -23.31 -34.27 -6.22
CA MET A 263 -22.93 -35.11 -5.05
C MET A 263 -23.21 -36.59 -5.29
#